data_AF-A0A946UV38-F1
#
_entry.id   AF-A0A946UV38-F1
#
_cell.length_a   1.000
_cell.length_b   1.000
_cell.length_c   1.000
_cell.angle_alpha   90.00
_cell.angle_beta   90.00
_cell.angle_gamma   90.00
#
_symmetry.space_group_name_H-M   'P 1'
#
loop_
_entity.id
_entity.type
_entity.pdbx_description
1 polymer ?
#
loop_
_entity_poly.entity_id
_entity_poly.type
_entity_poly.pdbx_seq_one_letter_code
_entity_poly.pdbx_strand_id
1 'polypeptide(L)' 'GEQIVARLKRKRFAHDIRHLAFPNAGHGIAAPPGEPLTAVSERLGGTVSGNAQARDIAWPAVIEFLAGDSTPN' A
#
# COMPACT_ATOMS: atom_id res chain seq x y z
N GLY A 1 8.73 3.61 5.27
CA GLY A 1 8.54 2.15 5.28
C GLY A 1 9.74 1.41 5.84
N GLU A 2 10.94 1.63 5.28
CA GLU A 2 12.13 0.80 5.54
C GLU A 2 12.48 0.55 7.02
N GLN A 3 12.37 1.56 7.88
CA GLN A 3 12.67 1.41 9.31
C GLN A 3 11.71 0.44 10.02
N ILE A 4 10.44 0.40 9.60
CA ILE A 4 9.43 -0.51 10.14
C ILE A 4 9.74 -1.93 9.70
N VAL A 5 9.98 -2.15 8.40
CA VAL A 5 10.34 -3.45 7.83
C VAL A 5 11.61 -4.00 8.51
N ALA A 6 12.64 -3.17 8.65
CA ALA A 6 13.88 -3.55 9.32
C ALA A 6 13.65 -3.94 10.78
N ARG A 7 12.79 -3.22 11.51
CA ARG A 7 12.43 -3.55 12.89
C ARG A 7 11.67 -4.87 12.99
N LEU A 8 10.67 -5.08 12.14
CA LEU A 8 9.86 -6.31 12.15
C LEU A 8 10.71 -7.55 11.82
N LYS A 9 11.58 -7.45 10.81
CA LYS A 9 12.56 -8.50 10.50
C LYS A 9 13.49 -8.80 11.68
N ARG A 10 14.09 -7.77 12.28
CA ARG A 10 14.96 -7.92 13.46
C ARG A 10 14.27 -8.58 14.65
N LYS A 11 12.97 -8.35 14.81
CA LYS A 11 12.18 -8.90 15.92
C LYS A 11 11.55 -10.25 15.59
N ARG A 12 11.83 -10.83 14.41
CA ARG A 12 11.23 -12.10 13.94
C ARG A 12 9.72 -12.08 14.11
N PHE A 13 9.09 -11.02 13.58
CA PHE A 13 7.64 -10.88 13.61
C PHE A 13 6.98 -12.14 13.04
N ALA A 14 5.88 -12.57 13.66
CA ALA A 14 5.28 -13.88 13.42
C ALA A 14 4.55 -14.00 12.07
N HIS A 15 4.22 -12.87 11.44
CA HIS A 15 3.49 -12.81 10.18
C HIS A 15 4.37 -12.33 9.04
N ASP A 16 3.92 -12.60 7.82
CA ASP A 16 4.57 -12.14 6.61
C ASP A 16 4.62 -10.61 6.51
N ILE A 17 5.68 -10.10 5.88
CA ILE A 17 5.92 -8.67 5.72
C ILE A 17 6.13 -8.37 4.25
N ARG A 18 5.19 -7.66 3.63
CA ARG A 18 5.29 -7.15 2.25
C ARG A 18 5.32 -5.62 2.27
N HIS A 19 6.37 -5.03 1.69
CA HIS A 19 6.50 -3.58 1.53
C HIS A 19 6.50 -3.24 0.04
N LEU A 20 5.49 -2.49 -0.39
CA LEU A 20 5.36 -2.00 -1.76
C LEU A 20 5.62 -0.49 -1.76
N ALA A 21 6.53 -0.05 -2.62
CA ALA A 21 6.86 1.36 -2.81
C ALA A 21 6.65 1.73 -4.27
N PHE A 22 5.86 2.77 -4.51
CA PHE A 22 5.52 3.21 -5.86
C PHE A 22 6.15 4.59 -6.13
N PRO A 23 6.86 4.76 -7.24
CA PRO A 23 7.37 6.08 -7.61
C PRO A 23 6.20 7.03 -7.88
N ASN A 24 6.34 8.29 -7.47
CA ASN A 24 5.35 9.35 -7.71
C ASN A 24 3.96 9.08 -7.08
N ALA A 25 3.89 8.21 -6.07
CA ALA A 25 2.71 8.01 -5.22
C ALA A 25 2.78 8.86 -3.95
N GLY A 26 1.65 9.44 -3.56
CA GLY A 26 1.45 10.18 -2.32
C GLY A 26 0.42 9.54 -1.40
N HIS A 27 -0.07 10.30 -0.44
CA HIS A 27 -0.98 9.80 0.60
C HIS A 27 -2.33 9.30 0.08
N GLY A 28 -2.75 9.73 -1.12
CA GLY A 28 -4.05 9.39 -1.70
C GLY A 28 -4.18 7.96 -2.26
N ILE A 29 -3.17 7.09 -2.13
CA ILE A 29 -3.20 5.73 -2.68
C ILE A 29 -3.99 4.72 -1.85
N ALA A 30 -4.38 5.05 -0.62
CA ALA A 30 -4.99 4.11 0.32
C ALA A 30 -6.50 3.86 0.09
N ALA A 31 -7.01 4.10 -1.13
CA ALA A 31 -8.42 3.95 -1.50
C ALA A 31 -8.62 2.90 -2.61
N PRO A 32 -9.76 2.19 -2.65
CA PRO A 32 -10.07 1.20 -3.69
C PRO A 32 -9.95 1.80 -5.09
N PRO A 33 -9.53 1.08 -6.14
CA PRO A 33 -9.46 1.61 -7.50
C PRO A 33 -10.85 2.06 -7.98
N GLY A 34 -10.89 3.03 -8.90
CA GLY A 34 -12.13 3.54 -9.50
C GLY A 34 -12.75 4.77 -8.82
N GLU A 35 -12.37 5.12 -7.58
CA GLU A 35 -12.79 6.40 -7.01
C GLU A 35 -11.92 7.55 -7.57
N PRO A 36 -12.49 8.67 -8.05
CA PRO A 36 -11.72 9.78 -8.59
C PRO A 36 -10.73 10.33 -7.56
N LEU A 37 -9.48 10.52 -7.98
CA LEU A 37 -8.52 11.34 -7.24
C LEU A 37 -8.95 12.81 -7.39
N THR A 38 -9.89 13.26 -6.56
CA THR A 38 -10.33 14.66 -6.56
C THR A 38 -9.19 15.57 -6.10
N ALA A 39 -9.32 16.89 -6.29
CA ALA A 39 -8.28 17.90 -6.03
C ALA A 39 -7.63 17.86 -4.63
N VAL A 40 -8.24 17.18 -3.66
CA VAL A 40 -7.63 16.89 -2.35
C VAL A 40 -6.36 16.03 -2.49
N SER A 41 -6.26 15.20 -3.53
CA SER A 41 -5.09 14.35 -3.80
C SER A 41 -3.81 15.11 -4.12
N GLU A 42 -3.89 16.30 -4.73
CA GLU A 42 -2.71 17.11 -5.06
C GLU A 42 -1.99 17.62 -3.81
N ARG A 43 -2.73 17.91 -2.74
CA ARG A 43 -2.16 18.30 -1.42
C ARG A 43 -1.54 17.14 -0.67
N LEU A 44 -1.87 15.91 -1.06
CA LEU A 44 -1.39 14.67 -0.44
C LEU A 44 -0.14 14.13 -1.13
N GLY A 45 0.39 14.85 -2.13
CA GLY A 45 1.58 14.50 -2.87
C GLY A 45 1.36 13.40 -3.90
N GLY A 46 2.45 13.05 -4.59
CA GLY A 46 2.39 12.21 -5.78
C GLY A 46 1.78 12.93 -6.98
N THR A 47 1.71 12.23 -8.10
CA THR A 47 1.03 12.71 -9.31
C THR A 47 -0.32 12.00 -9.42
N VAL A 48 -1.28 12.59 -10.14
CA VAL A 48 -2.57 11.94 -10.41
C VAL A 48 -2.36 10.56 -11.05
N SER A 49 -1.50 10.46 -12.07
CA SER A 49 -1.19 9.19 -12.73
C SER A 49 -0.45 8.21 -11.83
N GLY A 50 0.50 8.66 -11.01
CA GLY A 50 1.25 7.80 -10.09
C GLY A 50 0.36 7.24 -8.98
N ASN A 51 -0.56 8.06 -8.45
CA ASN A 51 -1.54 7.64 -7.46
C ASN A 51 -2.55 6.64 -8.04
N ALA A 52 -3.02 6.85 -9.28
CA ALA A 52 -3.94 5.92 -9.95
C ALA A 52 -3.27 4.56 -10.19
N GLN A 53 -2.07 4.55 -10.78
CA GLN A 53 -1.32 3.32 -11.03
C GLN A 53 -0.99 2.59 -9.73
N ALA A 54 -0.60 3.30 -8.67
CA ALA A 54 -0.34 2.71 -7.38
C ALA A 54 -1.58 2.05 -6.78
N ARG A 55 -2.78 2.62 -6.94
CA ARG A 55 -4.04 2.03 -6.48
C ARG A 55 -4.40 0.75 -7.23
N ASP A 56 -4.26 0.76 -8.54
CA ASP A 56 -4.56 -0.39 -9.40
C ASP A 56 -3.69 -1.61 -9.04
N ILE A 57 -2.44 -1.38 -8.58
CA ILE A 57 -1.52 -2.44 -8.18
C ILE A 57 -1.67 -2.78 -6.69
N ALA A 58 -1.74 -1.78 -5.82
CA ALA A 58 -1.74 -2.00 -4.37
C ALA A 58 -3.02 -2.67 -3.87
N TRP A 59 -4.18 -2.31 -4.43
CA TRP A 59 -5.44 -2.82 -3.93
C TRP A 59 -5.59 -4.34 -4.09
N PRO A 60 -5.37 -4.95 -5.27
CA PRO A 60 -5.35 -6.40 -5.40
C PRO A 60 -4.29 -7.06 -4.50
N ALA A 61 -3.11 -6.45 -4.36
CA ALA A 61 -2.03 -6.99 -3.53
C ALA A 61 -2.37 -7.02 -2.04
N VAL A 62 -3.15 -6.04 -1.54
CA VAL A 62 -3.66 -6.06 -0.16
C VAL A 62 -4.69 -7.18 0.02
N ILE A 63 -5.63 -7.34 -0.91
CA ILE A 63 -6.63 -8.41 -0.84
C ILE A 63 -5.95 -9.79 -0.88
N GLU A 64 -4.99 -9.99 -1.79
CA GLU A 64 -4.17 -11.21 -1.86
C GLU A 64 -3.45 -11.50 -0.55
N PHE A 65 -2.79 -10.49 0.03
CA PHE A 65 -2.05 -10.61 1.28
C PHE A 65 -2.96 -11.01 2.45
N LEU A 66 -4.13 -10.36 2.57
CA LEU A 66 -5.09 -10.66 3.62
C LEU A 66 -5.76 -12.03 3.44
N ALA A 67 -6.02 -12.44 2.20
CA ALA A 67 -6.58 -13.76 1.91
C ALA A 67 -5.59 -14.89 2.26
N GLY A 68 -4.29 -14.69 2.03
CA GLY A 68 -3.24 -15.66 2.35
C GLY A 68 -3.02 -15.90 3.85
N ASP A 69 -3.29 -14.90 4.70
CA ASP A 69 -3.05 -14.96 6.15
C ASP A 69 -4.28 -15.50 6.94
N SER A 70 -5.28 -16.05 6.24
CA SER A 70 -6.56 -16.55 6.80
C SER A 70 -6.45 -17.87 7.60
N THR A 71 -5.34 -18.15 8.28
CA THR A 71 -5.27 -19.28 9.20
C THR A 71 -6.06 -18.98 10.48
N PRO A 72 -7.09 -19.78 10.83
CA PRO A 72 -7.78 -19.62 12.10
C PRO A 72 -6.83 -20.00 13.25
N ASN A 73 -6.81 -19.18 14.31
CA ASN A 73 -6.20 -19.54 15.60
C ASN A 73 -6.93 -20.71 16.26
#